data_AF-A0A9W8BAY2-F1
#
_entry.id   AF-A0A9W8BAY2-F1
#
_cell.length_a   1.000
_cell.length_b   1.000
_cell.length_c   1.000
_cell.angle_alpha   90.00
_cell.angle_beta   90.00
_cell.angle_gamma   90.00
#
_symmetry.space_group_name_H-M   'P 1'
#
loop_
_entity.id
_entity.type
_entity.pdbx_description
1 polymer ?
#
loop_
_entity_poly.entity_id
_entity_poly.type
_entity_poly.pdbx_seq_one_letter_code
_entity_poly.pdbx_strand_id
1 'polypeptide(L)' 'MRAALSELPEFKRLQASPTADRDKRGTLIVYIAGGATFGEMRAVYEMAQKYNRQVYIGSTHAITPRGFLTDLKGLHL' A
#
# COMPACT_ATOMS: atom_id res chain seq x y z
N MET A 1 -29.19 3.82 -41.43
CA MET A 1 -27.73 3.82 -41.22
C MET A 1 -27.43 4.14 -39.75
N ARG A 2 -27.73 3.21 -38.83
CA ARG A 2 -27.64 3.43 -37.37
C ARG A 2 -27.21 2.17 -36.60
N ALA A 3 -26.45 1.30 -37.26
CA ALA A 3 -26.09 -0.03 -36.77
C ALA A 3 -24.60 -0.20 -36.39
N ALA A 4 -23.83 0.89 -36.29
CA ALA A 4 -22.39 0.83 -36.06
C ALA A 4 -21.95 1.03 -34.60
N LEU A 5 -22.89 1.16 -33.64
CA LEU A 5 -22.57 1.40 -32.22
C LEU A 5 -22.74 0.16 -31.32
N SER A 6 -23.26 -0.96 -31.83
CA SER A 6 -23.41 -2.22 -31.08
C SER A 6 -22.19 -3.14 -31.14
N GLU A 7 -21.18 -2.81 -31.96
CA GLU A 7 -20.04 -3.70 -32.23
C GLU A 7 -18.74 -3.27 -31.55
N LEU A 8 -18.77 -2.31 -30.61
CA LEU A 8 -17.58 -2.07 -29.81
C LEU A 8 -17.37 -3.27 -28.88
N PRO A 9 -16.24 -4.00 -29.00
CA PRO A 9 -16.02 -5.23 -28.25
C PRO A 9 -16.02 -4.95 -26.74
N GLU A 10 -16.68 -5.83 -26.00
CA GLU A 10 -16.82 -5.79 -24.54
C GLU A 10 -15.46 -5.75 -23.79
N PHE A 11 -14.38 -6.12 -24.48
CA PHE A 11 -12.99 -6.11 -24.03
C PHE A 11 -12.51 -4.78 -23.44
N LYS A 12 -13.13 -3.65 -23.78
CA LYS A 12 -12.76 -2.34 -23.21
C LYS A 12 -13.19 -2.18 -21.75
N ARG A 13 -14.10 -3.02 -21.24
CA ARG A 13 -14.62 -2.95 -19.86
C ARG A 13 -13.71 -3.64 -18.83
N LEU A 14 -12.82 -4.54 -19.27
CA LEU A 14 -11.89 -5.27 -18.40
C LEU A 14 -10.62 -4.47 -18.03
N GLN A 15 -10.42 -3.29 -18.61
CA GLN A 15 -9.23 -2.46 -18.33
C GLN A 15 -9.43 -1.45 -17.19
N ALA A 16 -10.62 -1.36 -16.61
CA ALA A 16 -10.81 -0.60 -15.38
C ALA A 16 -10.37 -1.50 -14.21
N SER A 17 -9.06 -1.53 -13.95
CA SER A 17 -8.58 -2.06 -12.68
C SER A 17 -9.26 -1.26 -11.55
N PRO A 18 -9.80 -1.89 -10.50
CA PRO A 18 -10.39 -1.19 -9.35
C PRO A 18 -9.36 -0.32 -8.58
N THR A 19 -8.11 -0.28 -9.04
CA THR A 19 -7.04 0.59 -8.56
C THR A 19 -6.87 1.87 -9.39
N ALA A 20 -7.41 1.94 -10.61
CA ALA A 20 -7.22 3.08 -11.52
C ALA A 20 -7.69 4.43 -10.94
N ASP A 21 -8.71 4.43 -10.08
CA ASP A 21 -9.14 5.66 -9.39
C ASP A 21 -8.25 6.00 -8.18
N ARG A 22 -7.66 4.99 -7.54
CA ARG A 22 -6.67 5.18 -6.46
C ARG A 22 -5.34 5.70 -7.01
N ASP A 23 -4.96 5.32 -8.23
CA ASP A 23 -3.74 5.79 -8.90
C ASP A 23 -3.77 7.30 -9.17
N LYS A 24 -4.95 7.89 -9.44
CA LYS A 24 -5.10 9.35 -9.64
C LYS A 24 -4.75 10.19 -8.42
N ARG A 25 -4.85 9.60 -7.23
CA ARG A 25 -4.54 10.29 -5.96
C ARG A 25 -3.05 10.23 -5.64
N GLY A 26 -2.24 9.53 -6.44
CA GLY A 26 -0.82 9.34 -6.23
C GLY A 26 -0.50 8.31 -5.14
N THR A 27 0.61 7.61 -5.33
CA THR A 27 1.06 6.54 -4.44
C THR A 27 2.08 7.07 -3.43
N LEU A 28 1.88 6.77 -2.14
CA LEU A 28 2.84 7.08 -1.09
C LEU A 28 3.59 5.82 -0.71
N ILE A 29 4.92 5.87 -0.70
CA ILE A 29 5.78 4.78 -0.23
C ILE A 29 6.54 5.28 0.99
N VAL A 30 6.41 4.56 2.10
CA VAL A 30 7.10 4.84 3.37
C VAL A 30 8.10 3.72 3.62
N TYR A 31 9.38 4.07 3.80
CA TYR A 31 10.41 3.09 4.15
C TYR A 31 11.00 3.40 5.52
N ILE A 32 10.93 2.44 6.44
CA ILE A 32 11.47 2.58 7.80
C ILE A 32 12.80 1.80 7.88
N ALA A 33 13.89 2.54 8.04
CA ALA A 33 15.21 1.96 8.28
C ALA A 33 15.32 1.48 9.74
N GLY A 34 15.74 0.23 9.94
CA GLY A 34 15.85 -0.37 11.27
C GLY A 34 14.67 -1.24 11.67
N GLY A 35 13.61 -1.29 10.86
CA GLY A 35 12.49 -2.20 10.99
C GLY A 35 11.17 -1.49 11.30
N ALA A 36 10.04 -2.12 10.97
CA ALA A 36 8.70 -1.58 11.20
C ALA A 36 7.89 -2.47 12.14
N THR A 37 7.10 -1.85 13.01
CA THR A 37 6.20 -2.53 13.94
C THR A 37 4.85 -2.85 13.29
N PHE A 38 4.15 -3.83 13.84
CA PHE A 38 2.77 -4.15 13.42
C PHE A 38 1.78 -3.01 13.70
N GLY A 39 2.06 -2.16 14.70
CA GLY A 39 1.27 -0.97 14.98
C GLY A 39 1.36 0.07 13.86
N GLU A 40 2.57 0.33 13.36
CA GLU A 40 2.78 1.25 12.23
C GLU A 40 2.15 0.73 10.94
N MET A 41 2.27 -0.58 10.66
CA MET A 41 1.59 -1.20 9.51
C MET A 41 0.08 -1.00 9.59
N ARG A 42 -0.53 -1.21 10.77
CA ARG A 42 -1.96 -0.97 10.98
C ARG A 42 -2.33 0.49 10.75
N ALA A 43 -1.56 1.43 11.30
CA ALA A 43 -1.80 2.86 11.12
C ALA A 43 -1.78 3.25 9.64
N VAL A 44 -0.83 2.70 8.86
CA VAL A 44 -0.77 2.93 7.41
C VAL A 44 -2.03 2.40 6.70
N TYR A 45 -2.53 1.22 7.06
CA TYR A 45 -3.79 0.69 6.51
C TYR A 45 -4.98 1.60 6.83
N GLU A 46 -5.11 2.06 8.07
CA GLU A 46 -6.18 2.96 8.49
C GLU A 46 -6.11 4.29 7.74
N MET A 47 -4.92 4.84 7.55
CA MET A 47 -4.72 6.07 6.76
C MET A 47 -5.03 5.85 5.28
N ALA A 48 -4.60 4.73 4.68
CA ALA A 48 -4.89 4.40 3.29
C ALA A 48 -6.41 4.34 3.02
N GLN A 49 -7.17 3.75 3.96
CA GLN A 49 -8.63 3.72 3.90
C GLN A 49 -9.25 5.11 4.12
N LYS A 50 -8.81 5.84 5.15
CA LYS A 50 -9.34 7.17 5.51
C LYS A 50 -9.18 8.19 4.39
N TYR A 51 -8.04 8.17 3.70
CA TYR A 51 -7.75 9.10 2.60
C TYR A 51 -8.07 8.51 1.22
N ASN A 52 -8.52 7.25 1.18
CA ASN A 52 -8.74 6.47 -0.04
C ASN A 52 -7.57 6.65 -1.03
N ARG A 53 -6.35 6.43 -0.54
CA ARG A 53 -5.08 6.60 -1.26
C ARG A 53 -4.25 5.32 -1.14
N GLN A 54 -3.43 5.03 -2.14
CA GLN A 54 -2.47 3.92 -2.04
C GLN A 54 -1.29 4.34 -1.16
N VAL A 55 -1.09 3.62 -0.06
CA VAL A 55 0.07 3.78 0.82
C VAL A 55 0.72 2.43 1.02
N TYR A 56 2.02 2.37 0.74
CA TYR A 56 2.85 1.19 0.95
C TYR A 56 3.85 1.47 2.07
N ILE A 57 4.04 0.49 2.95
CA ILE A 57 5.05 0.51 3.98
C ILE A 57 6.06 -0.59 3.74
N GLY A 58 7.34 -0.23 3.70
CA GLY A 58 8.48 -1.13 3.63
C GLY A 58 9.39 -0.90 4.82
N SER A 59 10.14 -1.92 5.20
CA SER A 59 11.17 -1.82 6.22
C SER A 59 12.25 -2.86 5.99
N THR A 60 13.33 -2.80 6.78
CA THR A 60 14.36 -3.84 6.78
C THR A 60 13.84 -5.18 7.30
N HIS A 61 13.02 -5.16 8.36
CA HIS A 61 12.41 -6.34 8.96
C HIS A 61 11.20 -5.94 9.82
N ALA A 62 10.30 -6.89 10.08
CA ALA A 62 9.18 -6.67 11.00
C ALA A 62 9.63 -6.81 12.45
N ILE A 63 9.32 -5.82 13.29
CA ILE A 63 9.72 -5.75 14.70
C ILE A 63 8.57 -6.23 15.59
N THR A 64 8.90 -7.13 16.51
CA THR A 64 8.07 -7.42 17.70
C THR A 64 8.64 -6.68 18.91
N PRO A 65 7.81 -6.33 19.92
CA PRO A 65 8.31 -5.64 21.11
C PRO A 65 9.46 -6.39 21.82
N ARG A 66 9.43 -7.73 21.83
CA ARG A 66 10.50 -8.56 22.40
C ARG A 66 11.76 -8.55 21.53
N GLY A 67 11.61 -8.61 20.21
CA GLY A 67 12.73 -8.50 19.27
C GLY A 67 13.47 -7.17 19.45
N PHE A 68 12.71 -6.07 19.48
CA PHE A 68 13.28 -4.73 19.70
C PHE A 68 14.12 -4.62 20.97
N LEU A 69 13.61 -5.14 22.10
CA LEU A 69 14.37 -5.13 23.37
C LEU A 69 15.62 -6.00 23.32
N THR A 70 15.59 -7.09 22.53
CA THR A 70 16.75 -7.96 22.34
C THR A 70 17.82 -7.26 21.50
N ASP A 71 17.40 -6.59 20.43
CA ASP A 71 18.28 -5.79 19.57
C ASP A 71 18.92 -4.65 20.35
N LEU A 72 18.13 -3.98 21.20
CA LEU A 72 18.62 -2.90 22.06
C LEU A 72 19.64 -3.40 23.10
N LYS A 73 19.43 -4.60 23.66
CA LYS A 73 20.37 -5.21 24.61
C LYS A 73 21.70 -5.58 23.96
N GLY A 74 21.67 -5.99 22.69
CA GLY A 74 22.87 -6.34 21.91
C GLY A 74 23.69 -5.13 21.46
N LEU A 75 23.13 -3.92 21.58
CA LEU A 75 23.83 -2.69 21.26
C LEU A 75 24.82 -2.35 22.39
N HIS A 76 26.07 -2.76 22.23
CA HIS A 76 27.15 -2.28 23.10
C HIS A 76 27.59 -0.89 22.63
N LEU A 77 27.33 0.13 23.46
CA LEU A 77 28.01 1.43 23.43
C LEU A 77 29.29 1.37 24.27
#